data_AF-A0A2D5MKK6-F1
#
_entry.id   AF-A0A2D5MKK6-F1
#
_cell.length_a   1.000
_cell.length_b   1.000
_cell.length_c   1.000
_cell.angle_alpha   90.00
_cell.angle_beta   90.00
_cell.angle_gamma   90.00
#
_symmetry.space_group_name_H-M   'P 1'
#
loop_
_entity.id
_entity.type
_entity.pdbx_description
1 polymer ?
#
loop_
_entity_poly.entity_id
_entity_poly.type
_entity_poly.pdbx_seq_one_letter_code
_entity_poly.pdbx_strand_id
1 'polypeptide(L)' 'MKDFSQLRELTGRKPKGRKVYDKKIKGISVMVHKDQNRFVTYVDGDRLDVYRSQREAEKAGLEFIKQYKG' A
#
# COMPACT_ATOMS: atom_id res chain seq x y z
N MET A 1 22.42 24.49 8.52
CA MET A 1 21.99 24.04 7.19
C MET A 1 21.65 22.55 7.33
N LYS A 2 20.47 22.09 6.90
CA LYS A 2 20.13 20.65 7.03
C LYS A 2 20.86 19.88 5.94
N ASP A 3 21.51 18.79 6.29
CA ASP A 3 22.30 17.99 5.34
C ASP A 3 21.39 17.23 4.37
N PHE A 4 21.86 17.02 3.15
CA PHE A 4 21.13 16.29 2.10
C PHE A 4 20.69 14.89 2.54
N SER A 5 21.45 14.26 3.44
CA SER A 5 21.12 12.98 4.09
C SER A 5 19.83 13.08 4.91
N GLN A 6 19.65 14.16 5.68
CA GLN A 6 18.46 14.40 6.51
C GLN A 6 17.24 14.72 5.64
N LEU A 7 17.43 15.44 4.54
CA LEU A 7 16.37 15.69 3.56
C LEU A 7 15.90 14.39 2.90
N ARG A 8 16.81 13.46 2.58
CA ARG A 8 16.47 12.16 1.96
C ARG A 8 15.71 11.23 2.90
N GLU A 9 16.01 11.26 4.19
CA GLU A 9 15.27 10.53 5.25
C GLU A 9 13.88 11.15 5.48
N LEU A 10 13.78 12.48 5.46
CA LEU A 10 12.52 13.23 5.57
C LEU A 10 11.61 13.04 4.33
N THR A 11 12.19 12.98 3.14
CA THR A 11 11.49 12.63 1.90
C THR A 11 11.39 11.12 1.71
N GLY A 12 11.61 10.34 2.78
CA GLY A 12 11.52 8.90 2.78
C GLY A 12 10.33 8.49 1.95
N ARG A 13 10.60 7.68 0.93
CA ARG A 13 9.63 7.05 0.01
C ARG A 13 8.74 6.05 0.77
N LYS A 14 8.32 6.39 1.98
CA LYS A 14 7.29 5.72 2.73
C LYS A 14 5.99 6.19 2.11
N PRO A 15 5.17 5.28 1.54
CA PRO A 15 3.82 5.65 1.14
C PRO A 15 3.15 6.40 2.29
N LYS A 16 2.71 7.63 2.01
CA LYS A 16 2.01 8.46 2.98
C LYS A 16 0.78 7.68 3.46
N GLY A 17 0.62 7.58 4.77
CA GLY A 17 -0.50 6.88 5.40
C GLY A 17 -0.10 5.79 6.38
N ARG A 18 -1.00 5.53 7.33
CA ARG A 18 -0.84 4.45 8.32
C ARG A 18 -1.09 3.12 7.62
N LYS A 19 -0.13 2.21 7.66
CA LYS A 19 -0.33 0.84 7.17
C LYS A 19 -1.41 0.17 8.02
N VAL A 20 -2.55 -0.15 7.41
CA VAL A 20 -3.71 -0.75 8.07
C VAL A 20 -3.84 -2.24 7.78
N TYR A 21 -3.27 -2.70 6.68
CA TYR A 21 -3.29 -4.09 6.28
C TYR A 21 -1.95 -4.49 5.68
N ASP A 22 -1.48 -5.69 6.04
CA ASP A 22 -0.32 -6.34 5.44
C ASP A 22 -0.63 -7.83 5.31
N LYS A 23 -0.59 -8.35 4.09
CA LYS A 23 -0.71 -9.78 3.90
C LYS A 23 0.05 -10.23 2.68
N LYS A 24 0.87 -11.27 2.85
CA LYS A 24 1.53 -11.94 1.73
C LYS A 24 0.73 -13.17 1.34
N ILE A 25 0.35 -13.26 0.07
CA ILE A 25 -0.48 -14.35 -0.44
C ILE A 25 0.18 -14.91 -1.69
N LYS A 26 0.50 -16.22 -1.64
CA LYS A 26 1.16 -16.93 -2.74
C LYS A 26 2.45 -16.23 -3.25
N GLY A 27 3.18 -15.54 -2.38
CA GLY A 27 4.41 -14.82 -2.73
C GLY A 27 4.23 -13.35 -3.07
N ILE A 28 3.00 -12.89 -3.35
CA ILE A 28 2.68 -11.49 -3.65
C ILE A 28 2.32 -10.77 -2.34
N SER A 29 2.92 -9.61 -2.10
CA SER A 29 2.59 -8.79 -0.92
C SER A 29 1.41 -7.86 -1.21
N VAL A 30 0.41 -7.81 -0.33
CA VAL A 30 -0.69 -6.84 -0.38
C VAL A 30 -0.61 -5.98 0.85
N MET A 31 -0.45 -4.68 0.64
CA MET A 31 -0.44 -3.69 1.70
C MET A 31 -1.58 -2.71 1.48
N VAL A 32 -2.30 -2.35 2.53
CA VAL A 32 -3.27 -1.25 2.47
C VAL A 32 -2.79 -0.15 3.39
N HIS A 33 -2.67 1.05 2.84
CA HIS A 33 -2.31 2.27 3.57
C HIS A 33 -3.55 3.15 3.70
N LYS A 34 -3.86 3.55 4.93
CA LYS A 34 -4.89 4.56 5.19
C LYS A 34 -4.24 5.93 5.14
N ASP A 35 -4.57 6.69 4.11
CA ASP A 35 -4.20 8.09 3.96
C ASP A 35 -5.44 8.95 4.18
N GLN A 36 -5.51 9.60 5.35
CA GLN A 36 -6.66 10.38 5.81
C GLN A 36 -7.99 9.58 5.72
N ASN A 37 -8.82 9.88 4.70
CA ASN A 37 -10.13 9.27 4.44
C ASN A 37 -10.12 8.26 3.28
N ARG A 38 -8.95 7.91 2.75
CA ARG A 38 -8.79 7.01 1.61
C ARG A 38 -7.91 5.83 1.98
N PHE A 39 -8.19 4.68 1.37
CA PHE A 39 -7.45 3.44 1.56
C PHE A 39 -6.73 3.10 0.26
N VAL A 40 -5.42 3.25 0.25
CA VAL A 40 -4.60 2.96 -0.92
C VAL A 40 -4.11 1.53 -0.83
N THR A 41 -4.50 0.69 -1.78
CA THR A 41 -3.99 -0.68 -1.89
C THR A 41 -2.71 -0.68 -2.70
N TYR A 42 -1.71 -1.37 -2.19
CA TYR A 42 -0.46 -1.68 -2.85
C TYR A 42 -0.35 -3.19 -3.02
N VAL A 43 0.07 -3.63 -4.20
CA VAL A 43 0.35 -5.04 -4.50
C VAL A 43 1.79 -5.11 -5.01
N ASP A 44 2.60 -5.91 -4.34
CA ASP A 44 4.03 -6.10 -4.61
C ASP A 44 4.90 -4.83 -4.62
N GLY A 45 4.44 -3.79 -3.92
CA GLY A 45 5.08 -2.48 -3.89
C GLY A 45 4.52 -1.50 -4.92
N ASP A 46 3.71 -1.96 -5.87
CA ASP A 46 3.02 -1.11 -6.83
C ASP A 46 1.66 -0.66 -6.30
N ARG A 47 1.30 0.60 -6.57
CA ARG A 47 0.01 1.15 -6.17
C ARG A 47 -1.07 0.64 -7.11
N LEU A 48 -2.01 -0.13 -6.56
CA LEU A 48 -3.14 -0.69 -7.31
C LEU A 48 -4.22 0.36 -7.52
N ASP A 49 -4.90 0.74 -6.44
CA ASP A 49 -6.03 1.68 -6.49
C ASP A 49 -6.32 2.31 -5.11
N VAL A 50 -7.25 3.25 -5.08
CA VAL A 50 -7.69 3.99 -3.90
C VAL A 50 -9.16 3.74 -3.62
N TYR A 51 -9.44 3.16 -2.47
CA TYR A 51 -10.78 2.81 -2.01
C TYR A 51 -11.26 3.75 -0.90
N ARG A 52 -12.57 3.76 -0.68
CA ARG A 52 -13.20 4.52 0.42
C ARG A 52 -13.25 3.72 1.72
N SER A 53 -13.17 2.39 1.64
CA SER A 53 -13.26 1.50 2.78
C SER A 53 -12.13 0.47 2.80
N GLN A 54 -11.68 0.11 4.01
CA GLN A 54 -10.67 -0.92 4.21
C GLN A 54 -11.11 -2.29 3.68
N ARG A 55 -12.38 -2.67 3.90
CA ARG A 55 -12.92 -3.97 3.47
C ARG A 55 -12.92 -4.12 1.95
N GLU A 56 -13.18 -3.02 1.25
CA GLU A 56 -13.17 -2.96 -0.21
C GLU A 56 -11.73 -3.08 -0.74
N ALA A 57 -10.80 -2.35 -0.15
CA ALA A 57 -9.37 -2.44 -0.44
C ALA A 57 -8.80 -3.85 -0.24
N GLU A 58 -9.18 -4.53 0.84
CA GLU A 58 -8.78 -5.91 1.12
C GLU A 58 -9.36 -6.90 0.10
N LYS A 59 -10.66 -6.80 -0.21
CA LYS A 59 -11.30 -7.65 -1.22
C LYS A 59 -10.67 -7.47 -2.60
N ALA A 60 -10.46 -6.23 -3.02
CA ALA A 60 -9.85 -5.95 -4.32
C ALA A 60 -8.43 -6.50 -4.42
N GLY A 61 -7.61 -6.36 -3.36
CA GLY A 61 -6.28 -6.96 -3.32
C GLY A 61 -6.32 -8.49 -3.41
N LEU A 62 -7.27 -9.14 -2.73
CA LEU A 62 -7.47 -10.59 -2.79
C LEU A 62 -7.93 -11.07 -4.17
N GLU A 63 -8.89 -10.39 -4.77
CA GLU A 63 -9.40 -10.71 -6.12
C GLU A 63 -8.31 -10.48 -7.17
N PHE A 64 -7.52 -9.43 -7.04
CA PHE A 64 -6.40 -9.14 -7.94
C PHE A 64 -5.37 -10.27 -7.92
N ILE A 65 -4.96 -10.76 -6.75
CA ILE A 65 -4.04 -11.91 -6.67
C ILE A 65 -4.66 -13.17 -7.28
N LYS A 66 -5.97 -13.37 -7.07
CA LYS A 66 -6.69 -14.52 -7.60
C LYS A 66 -6.70 -14.50 -9.13
N GLN A 67 -6.93 -13.34 -9.74
CA GLN A 67 -6.86 -13.15 -11.19
C GLN A 67 -5.43 -13.23 -11.73
N TYR A 68 -4.46 -12.64 -11.04
CA TYR A 68 -3.07 -12.59 -11.49
C TYR A 68 -2.39 -13.98 -11.55
N LYS A 69 -2.86 -14.93 -10.74
CA LYS A 69 -2.38 -16.33 -10.75
C LYS A 69 -3.40 -17.32 -11.33
N GLY A 70 -4.51 -16.82 -11.88
CA GLY A 70 -5.57 -17.61 -12.48
C GLY A 70 -5.28 -17.99 -13.91
#